data_AF-A0A938R8D5-F1
#
_entry.id   AF-A0A938R8D5-F1
#
_cell.length_a   1.000
_cell.length_b   1.000
_cell.length_c   1.000
_cell.angle_alpha   90.00
_cell.angle_beta   90.00
_cell.angle_gamma   90.00
#
_symmetry.space_group_name_H-M   'P 1'
#
loop_
_entity.id
_entity.type
_entity.pdbx_description
1 polymer ?
#
loop_
_entity_poly.entity_id
_entity_poly.type
_entity_poly.pdbx_seq_one_letter_code
_entity_poly.pdbx_strand_id
1 'polypeptide(L)'
;MEETRMYLYFEATAALYTATVIAVLLCFAGIFTTLALWRKGKAKSLHHKLNSAAVARSFITDVVFQAQILKISFVRWLMHFCIFIGFMGLLAQTSLMAFISHFTSPGSFLAQSFFHGGGARVLDVWGDVFGLTMLFGLAIAIIRRYVVKAKQLETITKDTTSLVLLTAIGLTGFLCEAFRLMDPQYADVAWYSFAGMALSQLLQSAGITSANYIVWVWVHAVISFIFIALIPSSKAWHIFVSPIEIVLDASERA
;
A
#
# COMPACT_ATOMS: atom_id res chain seq x y z
N MET A 1 2.45 23.62 -20.61
CA MET A 1 1.75 23.68 -19.31
C MET A 1 0.93 22.42 -19.06
N GLU A 2 0.19 21.89 -20.04
CA GLU A 2 -0.54 20.60 -19.89
C GLU A 2 0.37 19.37 -19.73
N GLU A 3 1.46 19.25 -20.51
CA GLU A 3 2.43 18.15 -20.35
C GLU A 3 3.06 18.12 -18.95
N THR A 4 3.31 19.30 -18.37
CA THR A 4 4.10 19.47 -17.14
C THR A 4 3.44 18.80 -15.92
N ARG A 5 2.10 18.83 -15.81
CA ARG A 5 1.36 18.15 -14.73
C ARG A 5 1.50 16.64 -14.76
N MET A 6 1.68 16.04 -15.94
CA MET A 6 1.85 14.60 -16.08
C MET A 6 3.25 14.15 -15.65
N TYR A 7 4.27 14.94 -15.99
CA TYR A 7 5.67 14.62 -15.68
C TYR A 7 6.07 14.95 -14.23
N LEU A 8 5.36 15.86 -13.55
CA LEU A 8 5.64 16.17 -12.13
C LEU A 8 5.17 15.09 -11.15
N TYR A 9 4.37 14.12 -11.59
CA TYR A 9 4.06 12.95 -10.76
C TYR A 9 5.24 11.98 -10.62
N PHE A 10 6.24 12.03 -11.51
CA PHE A 10 7.50 11.27 -11.43
C PHE A 10 8.33 11.54 -12.69
N GLU A 11 9.52 12.15 -12.58
CA GLU A 11 10.50 11.97 -13.65
C GLU A 11 10.96 10.52 -13.60
N ALA A 12 10.53 9.74 -14.59
CA ALA A 12 10.82 8.33 -14.70
C ALA A 12 12.30 8.12 -15.09
N THR A 13 13.18 8.42 -14.13
CA THR A 13 14.62 8.36 -14.31
C THR A 13 15.07 6.92 -14.50
N ALA A 14 16.15 6.72 -15.26
CA ALA A 14 16.78 5.41 -15.39
C ALA A 14 17.10 4.79 -14.02
N ALA A 15 17.47 5.62 -13.03
CA ALA A 15 17.78 5.19 -11.67
C ALA A 15 16.56 4.56 -10.97
N LEU A 16 15.39 5.18 -11.09
CA LEU A 16 14.16 4.69 -10.47
C LEU A 16 13.71 3.36 -11.10
N TYR A 17 13.70 3.27 -12.43
CA TYR A 17 13.38 2.02 -13.11
C TYR A 17 14.36 0.91 -12.75
N THR A 18 15.65 1.23 -12.68
CA THR A 18 16.68 0.29 -12.21
C THR A 18 16.39 -0.20 -10.80
N ALA A 19 16.09 0.71 -9.86
CA ALA A 19 15.74 0.36 -8.49
C ALA A 19 14.47 -0.49 -8.41
N THR A 20 13.47 -0.20 -9.26
CA THR A 20 12.22 -0.95 -9.36
C THR A 20 12.50 -2.39 -9.79
N VAL A 21 13.27 -2.58 -10.87
CA VAL A 21 13.67 -3.90 -11.36
C VAL A 21 14.44 -4.67 -10.28
N ILE A 22 15.39 -4.04 -9.61
CA ILE A 22 16.14 -4.67 -8.50
C ILE A 22 15.19 -5.12 -7.39
N ALA A 23 14.29 -4.25 -6.92
CA ALA A 23 13.35 -4.57 -5.85
C ALA A 23 12.43 -5.73 -6.23
N VAL A 24 11.94 -5.74 -7.47
CA VAL A 24 11.09 -6.80 -8.01
C VAL A 24 11.86 -8.12 -8.12
N LEU A 25 13.10 -8.10 -8.63
CA LEU A 25 13.94 -9.31 -8.72
C LEU A 25 14.25 -9.90 -7.34
N LEU A 26 14.55 -9.06 -6.35
CA LEU A 26 14.74 -9.50 -4.97
C LEU A 26 13.47 -10.11 -4.38
N CYS A 27 12.31 -9.50 -4.64
CA CYS A 27 11.02 -10.06 -4.24
C CYS A 27 10.79 -11.44 -4.90
N PHE A 28 10.98 -11.58 -6.21
CA PHE A 28 10.84 -12.87 -6.89
C PHE A 28 11.82 -13.91 -6.39
N ALA A 29 13.09 -13.56 -6.17
CA ALA A 29 14.07 -14.47 -5.58
C ALA A 29 13.65 -14.93 -4.18
N GLY A 30 13.11 -14.02 -3.36
CA GLY A 30 12.51 -14.35 -2.06
C GLY A 30 11.33 -15.31 -2.19
N ILE A 31 10.44 -15.11 -3.17
CA ILE A 31 9.32 -16.02 -3.44
C ILE A 31 9.84 -17.40 -3.82
N PHE A 32 10.78 -17.50 -4.78
CA PHE A 32 11.32 -18.77 -5.23
C PHE A 32 12.03 -19.53 -4.11
N THR A 33 12.79 -18.84 -3.26
CA THR A 33 13.45 -19.46 -2.11
C THR A 33 12.44 -19.97 -1.10
N THR A 34 11.41 -19.20 -0.76
CA THR A 34 10.33 -19.66 0.13
C THR A 34 9.59 -20.86 -0.44
N LEU A 35 9.23 -20.85 -1.73
CA LEU A 35 8.58 -21.98 -2.39
C LEU A 35 9.49 -23.21 -2.45
N ALA A 36 10.78 -23.04 -2.72
CA ALA A 36 11.76 -24.13 -2.71
C ALA A 36 11.91 -24.76 -1.32
N LEU A 37 11.86 -23.95 -0.25
CA LEU A 37 11.86 -24.44 1.13
C LEU A 37 10.58 -25.23 1.44
N TRP A 38 9.41 -24.72 1.03
CA TRP A 38 8.13 -25.41 1.24
C TRP A 38 8.05 -26.75 0.51
N ARG A 39 8.61 -26.85 -0.69
CA ARG A 39 8.70 -28.11 -1.45
C ARG A 39 9.55 -29.19 -0.77
N LYS A 40 10.38 -28.85 0.22
CA LYS A 40 11.08 -29.84 1.05
C LYS A 40 10.16 -30.48 2.11
N GLY A 41 8.98 -29.91 2.35
CA GLY A 41 7.97 -30.49 3.22
C GLY A 41 7.48 -31.83 2.70
N LYS A 42 7.38 -32.81 3.60
CA LYS A 42 6.89 -34.17 3.29
C LYS A 42 5.43 -34.40 3.67
N ALA A 43 4.70 -33.34 4.02
CA ALA A 43 3.28 -33.43 4.34
C ALA A 43 2.52 -33.94 3.11
N LYS A 44 1.56 -34.85 3.32
CA LYS A 44 0.72 -35.34 2.22
C LYS A 44 -0.02 -34.15 1.61
N SER A 45 0.04 -34.02 0.29
CA SER A 45 -0.79 -33.08 -0.44
C SER A 45 -2.26 -33.44 -0.20
N LEU A 46 -3.05 -32.44 0.14
CA LEU A 46 -4.51 -32.53 0.34
C LEU A 46 -5.15 -32.68 -1.04
N HIS A 47 -5.16 -33.93 -1.57
CA HIS A 47 -5.76 -34.27 -2.86
C HIS A 47 -7.27 -34.42 -2.71
N HIS A 48 -7.97 -33.31 -2.53
CA HIS A 48 -9.44 -33.28 -2.47
C HIS A 48 -9.99 -32.51 -3.66
N LYS A 49 -11.21 -32.83 -4.10
CA LYS A 49 -11.93 -31.96 -5.04
C LYS A 49 -12.30 -30.67 -4.33
N LEU A 50 -11.98 -29.53 -4.94
CA LEU A 50 -12.31 -28.22 -4.40
C LEU A 50 -13.82 -27.98 -4.45
N ASN A 51 -14.39 -27.52 -3.35
CA ASN A 51 -15.75 -27.01 -3.26
C ASN A 51 -15.75 -25.53 -3.67
N SER A 52 -15.99 -25.26 -4.96
CA SER A 52 -15.90 -23.91 -5.54
C SER A 52 -16.85 -22.90 -4.89
N ALA A 53 -18.03 -23.34 -4.46
CA ALA A 53 -19.00 -22.48 -3.78
C ALA A 53 -18.49 -22.07 -2.39
N ALA A 54 -17.91 -22.99 -1.63
CA ALA A 54 -17.29 -22.70 -0.34
C ALA A 54 -16.09 -21.76 -0.47
N VAL A 55 -15.22 -22.01 -1.47
CA VAL A 55 -14.08 -21.15 -1.82
C VAL A 55 -14.53 -19.73 -2.14
N ALA A 56 -15.49 -19.56 -3.06
CA ALA A 56 -15.97 -18.24 -3.47
C ALA A 56 -16.61 -17.48 -2.30
N ARG A 57 -17.43 -18.17 -1.50
CA ARG A 57 -18.04 -17.59 -0.30
C ARG A 57 -16.98 -17.11 0.69
N SER A 58 -16.03 -17.99 1.04
CA SER A 58 -15.00 -17.67 2.03
C SER A 58 -14.02 -16.60 1.54
N PHE A 59 -13.71 -16.57 0.24
CA PHE A 59 -12.93 -15.47 -0.33
C PHE A 59 -13.60 -14.12 -0.09
N ILE A 60 -14.90 -14.01 -0.38
CA ILE A 60 -15.63 -12.76 -0.14
C ILE A 60 -15.73 -12.47 1.35
N THR A 61 -16.19 -13.42 2.18
CA THR A 61 -16.50 -13.15 3.59
C THR A 61 -15.25 -13.05 4.47
N ASP A 62 -14.30 -13.96 4.31
CA ASP A 62 -13.19 -14.13 5.26
C ASP A 62 -11.86 -13.56 4.76
N VAL A 63 -11.68 -13.39 3.44
CA VAL A 63 -10.50 -12.70 2.88
C VAL A 63 -10.79 -11.21 2.68
N VAL A 64 -11.83 -10.86 1.91
CA VAL A 64 -12.13 -9.45 1.60
C VAL A 64 -12.71 -8.73 2.81
N PHE A 65 -13.79 -9.26 3.41
CA PHE A 65 -14.43 -8.64 4.58
C PHE A 65 -13.83 -9.06 5.93
N GLN A 66 -12.91 -10.04 5.94
CA GLN A 66 -12.20 -10.48 7.14
C GLN A 66 -13.12 -10.91 8.29
N ALA A 67 -14.28 -11.50 7.97
CA ALA A 67 -15.33 -11.83 8.94
C ALA A 67 -14.86 -12.76 10.07
N GLN A 68 -13.92 -13.68 9.79
CA GLN A 68 -13.30 -14.49 10.83
C GLN A 68 -12.57 -13.67 11.92
N ILE A 69 -11.92 -12.56 11.57
CA ILE A 69 -11.25 -11.68 12.53
C ILE A 69 -12.30 -10.91 13.34
N LEU A 70 -13.38 -10.48 12.67
CA LEU A 70 -14.51 -9.79 13.30
C LEU A 70 -15.15 -10.65 14.39
N LYS A 71 -15.35 -11.95 14.13
CA LYS A 71 -15.86 -12.92 15.11
C LYS A 71 -14.98 -13.05 16.35
N ILE A 72 -13.68 -12.80 16.23
CA ILE A 72 -12.71 -12.91 17.32
C ILE A 72 -12.59 -11.59 18.11
N SER A 73 -12.60 -10.43 17.44
CA SER A 73 -12.60 -9.11 18.06
C SER A 73 -12.83 -8.00 17.04
N PHE A 74 -13.81 -7.13 17.31
CA PHE A 74 -14.07 -5.94 16.51
C PHE A 74 -12.84 -5.03 16.37
N VAL A 75 -12.08 -4.79 17.44
CA VAL A 75 -10.89 -3.92 17.39
C VAL A 75 -9.77 -4.52 16.54
N ARG A 76 -9.57 -5.84 16.59
CA ARG A 76 -8.60 -6.52 15.70
C ARG A 76 -9.03 -6.41 14.25
N TRP A 77 -10.32 -6.62 13.99
CA TRP A 77 -10.88 -6.51 12.66
C TRP A 77 -10.74 -5.09 12.13
N LEU A 78 -11.18 -4.07 12.87
CA LEU A 78 -11.10 -2.67 12.45
C LEU A 78 -9.66 -2.27 12.12
N MET A 79 -8.72 -2.59 13.01
CA MET A 79 -7.29 -2.34 12.81
C MET A 79 -6.77 -2.98 11.52
N HIS A 80 -7.01 -4.28 11.32
CA HIS A 80 -6.49 -5.01 10.16
C HIS A 80 -7.21 -4.65 8.86
N PHE A 81 -8.53 -4.45 8.92
CA PHE A 81 -9.35 -4.05 7.78
C PHE A 81 -8.95 -2.65 7.29
N CYS A 82 -8.73 -1.69 8.19
CA CYS A 82 -8.22 -0.36 7.83
C CYS A 82 -6.83 -0.43 7.17
N ILE A 83 -5.90 -1.21 7.73
CA ILE A 83 -4.57 -1.41 7.12
C ILE A 83 -4.72 -2.04 5.73
N PHE A 84 -5.53 -3.08 5.61
CA PHE A 84 -5.75 -3.82 4.36
C PHE A 84 -6.37 -2.95 3.28
N ILE A 85 -7.53 -2.33 3.55
CA ILE A 85 -8.23 -1.54 2.53
C ILE A 85 -7.46 -0.26 2.19
N GLY A 86 -6.81 0.36 3.18
CA GLY A 86 -5.95 1.51 2.98
C GLY A 86 -4.74 1.17 2.10
N PHE A 87 -4.02 0.09 2.41
CA PHE A 87 -2.89 -0.38 1.60
C PHE A 87 -3.32 -0.77 0.18
N MET A 88 -4.39 -1.55 0.03
CA MET A 88 -4.89 -1.98 -1.27
C MET A 88 -5.39 -0.81 -2.11
N GLY A 89 -6.07 0.16 -1.50
CA GLY A 89 -6.52 1.38 -2.16
C GLY A 89 -5.35 2.23 -2.66
N LEU A 90 -4.34 2.47 -1.82
CA LEU A 90 -3.13 3.18 -2.22
C LEU A 90 -2.36 2.45 -3.32
N LEU A 91 -2.17 1.13 -3.18
CA LEU A 91 -1.50 0.31 -4.19
C LEU A 91 -2.24 0.37 -5.52
N ALA A 92 -3.57 0.30 -5.51
CA ALA A 92 -4.39 0.43 -6.70
C ALA A 92 -4.23 1.81 -7.36
N GLN A 93 -4.25 2.89 -6.58
CA GLN A 93 -4.04 4.24 -7.10
C GLN A 93 -2.66 4.39 -7.74
N THR A 94 -1.59 4.03 -7.03
CA THR A 94 -0.22 4.13 -7.57
C THR A 94 -0.05 3.27 -8.81
N SER A 95 -0.60 2.05 -8.82
CA SER A 95 -0.55 1.16 -9.99
C SER A 95 -1.31 1.74 -11.17
N LEU A 96 -2.49 2.34 -10.94
CA LEU A 96 -3.28 3.00 -11.96
C LEU A 96 -2.55 4.21 -12.56
N MET A 97 -2.00 5.08 -11.71
CA MET A 97 -1.23 6.25 -12.15
C MET A 97 0.02 5.83 -12.94
N ALA A 98 0.74 4.82 -12.46
CA ALA A 98 1.90 4.26 -13.17
C ALA A 98 1.51 3.65 -14.52
N PHE A 99 0.39 2.92 -14.58
CA PHE A 99 -0.11 2.33 -15.81
C PHE A 99 -0.48 3.40 -16.85
N ILE A 100 -1.26 4.40 -16.46
CA ILE A 100 -1.70 5.46 -17.39
C ILE A 100 -0.49 6.27 -17.86
N SER A 101 0.37 6.71 -16.94
CA SER A 101 1.55 7.53 -17.29
C SER A 101 2.55 6.81 -18.19
N HIS A 102 2.65 5.48 -18.12
CA HIS A 102 3.62 4.72 -18.92
C HIS A 102 3.06 4.17 -20.24
N PHE A 103 1.79 3.74 -20.25
CA PHE A 103 1.19 3.07 -21.40
C PHE A 103 0.28 3.95 -22.24
N THR A 104 0.08 5.21 -21.84
CA THR A 104 -0.82 6.14 -22.52
C THR A 104 -0.10 7.42 -22.91
N SER A 105 -0.38 7.93 -24.12
CA SER A 105 0.16 9.23 -24.56
C SER A 105 -0.41 10.38 -23.71
N PRO A 106 0.42 11.38 -23.32
CA PRO A 106 -0.01 12.50 -22.50
C PRO A 106 -1.19 13.31 -23.04
N GLY A 107 -1.27 13.45 -24.36
CA GLY A 107 -2.36 14.17 -25.04
C GLY A 107 -3.63 13.36 -25.25
N SER A 108 -3.66 12.09 -24.85
CA SER A 108 -4.84 11.24 -25.03
C SER A 108 -6.00 11.66 -24.12
N PHE A 109 -7.23 11.41 -24.57
CA PHE A 109 -8.43 11.62 -23.76
C PHE A 109 -8.35 10.91 -22.41
N LEU A 110 -7.80 9.69 -22.36
CA LEU A 110 -7.69 8.91 -21.13
C LEU A 110 -6.76 9.59 -20.12
N ALA A 111 -5.54 9.97 -20.53
CA ALA A 111 -4.59 10.60 -19.62
C ALA A 111 -5.09 11.98 -19.15
N GLN A 112 -5.71 12.75 -20.06
CA GLN A 112 -6.33 14.03 -19.71
C GLN A 112 -7.48 13.88 -18.70
N SER A 113 -8.31 12.84 -18.87
CA SER A 113 -9.45 12.59 -17.98
C SER A 113 -9.03 12.22 -16.55
N PHE A 114 -7.87 11.57 -16.37
CA PHE A 114 -7.36 11.15 -15.06
C PHE A 114 -6.50 12.21 -14.38
N PHE A 115 -5.62 12.90 -15.11
CA PHE A 115 -4.65 13.83 -14.51
C PHE A 115 -5.11 15.29 -14.49
N HIS A 116 -6.27 15.61 -15.09
CA HIS A 116 -6.84 16.95 -15.11
C HIS A 116 -8.33 16.93 -14.74
N GLY A 117 -8.85 18.11 -14.37
CA GLY A 117 -10.27 18.32 -14.13
C GLY A 117 -10.84 17.36 -13.07
N GLY A 118 -11.91 16.64 -13.42
CA GLY A 118 -12.63 15.75 -12.51
C GLY A 118 -11.82 14.57 -12.00
N GLY A 119 -11.02 13.93 -12.85
CA GLY A 119 -10.26 12.73 -12.44
C GLY A 119 -9.15 13.04 -11.46
N ALA A 120 -8.44 14.15 -11.63
CA ALA A 120 -7.39 14.57 -10.71
C ALA A 120 -7.93 14.72 -9.29
N ARG A 121 -9.10 15.34 -9.16
CA ARG A 121 -9.80 15.52 -7.88
C ARG A 121 -10.17 14.20 -7.23
N VAL A 122 -10.61 13.23 -8.03
CA VAL A 122 -10.92 11.87 -7.53
C VAL A 122 -9.65 11.18 -7.05
N LEU A 123 -8.54 11.27 -7.79
CA LEU A 123 -7.26 10.69 -7.39
C LEU A 123 -6.70 11.33 -6.10
N ASP A 124 -6.84 12.63 -5.94
CA ASP A 124 -6.43 13.36 -4.73
C ASP A 124 -7.25 12.92 -3.50
N VAL A 125 -8.60 12.89 -3.61
CA VAL A 125 -9.46 12.37 -2.52
C VAL A 125 -9.17 10.90 -2.23
N TRP A 126 -8.95 10.09 -3.27
CA TRP A 126 -8.61 8.67 -3.13
C TRP A 126 -7.35 8.51 -2.29
N GLY A 127 -6.29 9.26 -2.59
CA GLY A 127 -5.01 9.21 -1.89
C GLY A 127 -5.17 9.49 -0.40
N ASP A 128 -5.83 10.61 -0.10
CA ASP A 128 -6.06 11.04 1.28
C ASP A 128 -6.91 10.04 2.08
N VAL A 129 -8.03 9.58 1.51
CA VAL A 129 -8.96 8.67 2.20
C VAL A 129 -8.28 7.35 2.54
N PHE A 130 -7.64 6.70 1.56
CA PHE A 130 -6.99 5.41 1.80
C PHE A 130 -5.69 5.57 2.61
N GLY A 131 -4.95 6.66 2.43
CA GLY A 131 -3.77 6.99 3.23
C GLY A 131 -4.09 7.18 4.71
N LEU A 132 -5.10 7.99 5.04
CA LEU A 132 -5.54 8.19 6.41
C LEU A 132 -6.15 6.93 7.01
N THR A 133 -6.90 6.16 6.21
CA THR A 133 -7.45 4.86 6.65
C THR A 133 -6.33 3.89 7.03
N MET A 134 -5.27 3.80 6.21
CA MET A 134 -4.11 2.97 6.51
C MET A 134 -3.40 3.43 7.79
N LEU A 135 -3.12 4.74 7.91
CA LEU A 135 -2.45 5.31 9.08
C LEU A 135 -3.28 5.14 10.36
N PHE A 136 -4.60 5.23 10.28
CA PHE A 136 -5.50 4.97 11.40
C PHE A 136 -5.40 3.52 11.89
N GLY A 137 -5.44 2.55 10.96
CA GLY A 137 -5.24 1.14 11.30
C GLY A 137 -3.85 0.87 11.91
N LEU A 138 -2.80 1.49 11.36
CA LEU A 138 -1.44 1.39 11.87
C LEU A 138 -1.30 2.02 13.27
N ALA A 139 -1.95 3.14 13.55
CA ALA A 139 -1.96 3.77 14.87
C ALA A 139 -2.57 2.82 15.92
N ILE A 140 -3.70 2.17 15.60
CA ILE A 140 -4.28 1.15 16.48
C ILE A 140 -3.30 -0.02 16.68
N ALA A 141 -2.62 -0.47 15.62
CA ALA A 141 -1.64 -1.56 15.71
C ALA A 141 -0.45 -1.19 16.61
N ILE A 142 0.10 0.01 16.48
CA ILE A 142 1.20 0.54 17.30
C ILE A 142 0.77 0.63 18.76
N ILE A 143 -0.39 1.24 19.05
CA ILE A 143 -0.92 1.39 20.42
C ILE A 143 -1.12 0.00 21.06
N ARG A 144 -1.75 -0.94 20.36
CA ARG A 144 -1.99 -2.29 20.89
C ARG A 144 -0.71 -3.07 21.16
N ARG A 145 0.34 -2.83 20.38
CA ARG A 145 1.62 -3.53 20.49
C ARG A 145 2.52 -2.93 21.56
N TYR A 146 2.73 -1.62 21.56
CA TYR A 146 3.75 -0.97 22.39
C TYR A 146 3.21 -0.31 23.67
N VAL A 147 1.96 0.17 23.64
CA VAL A 147 1.35 0.85 24.79
C VAL A 147 0.54 -0.13 25.63
N VAL A 148 -0.46 -0.77 25.03
CA VAL A 148 -1.34 -1.74 25.71
C VAL A 148 -0.63 -3.07 25.98
N LYS A 149 0.35 -3.43 25.14
CA LYS A 149 1.11 -4.69 25.22
C LYS A 149 0.19 -5.90 25.35
N ALA A 150 -0.75 -6.03 24.39
CA ALA A 150 -1.74 -7.11 24.42
C ALA A 150 -1.06 -8.49 24.52
N LYS A 151 -1.46 -9.31 25.49
CA LYS A 151 -0.79 -10.57 25.86
C LYS A 151 -0.61 -11.57 24.72
N GLN A 152 -1.43 -11.50 23.67
CA GLN A 152 -1.36 -12.39 22.51
C GLN A 152 -0.35 -11.94 21.45
N LEU A 153 0.26 -10.75 21.60
CA LEU A 153 1.22 -10.20 20.66
C LEU A 153 2.64 -10.43 21.18
N GLU A 154 3.36 -11.36 20.56
CA GLU A 154 4.81 -11.35 20.65
C GLU A 154 5.38 -10.22 19.80
N THR A 155 6.38 -9.51 20.32
CA THR A 155 7.07 -8.45 19.59
C THR A 155 8.40 -8.99 19.09
N ILE A 156 8.38 -9.58 17.90
CA ILE A 156 9.60 -10.01 17.21
C ILE A 156 10.03 -8.99 16.15
N THR A 157 11.31 -9.01 15.77
CA THR A 157 11.87 -8.04 14.81
C THR A 157 11.06 -7.98 13.52
N LYS A 158 10.64 -9.13 12.99
CA LYS A 158 9.84 -9.20 11.76
C LYS A 158 8.48 -8.50 11.86
N ASP A 159 7.82 -8.50 13.03
CA ASP A 159 6.58 -7.73 13.24
C ASP A 159 6.86 -6.23 13.20
N THR A 160 7.93 -5.83 13.88
CA THR A 160 8.32 -4.43 14.02
C THR A 160 8.72 -3.86 12.66
N THR A 161 9.44 -4.62 11.85
CA THR A 161 9.88 -4.20 10.50
C THR A 161 8.70 -3.86 9.60
N SER A 162 7.71 -4.73 9.45
CA SER A 162 6.56 -4.45 8.58
C SER A 162 5.73 -3.27 9.08
N LEU A 163 5.55 -3.16 10.41
CA LEU A 163 4.81 -2.05 11.01
C LEU A 163 5.52 -0.71 10.78
N VAL A 164 6.83 -0.64 11.03
CA VAL A 164 7.65 0.57 10.81
C VAL A 164 7.68 0.96 9.34
N LEU A 165 7.92 0.00 8.43
CA LEU A 165 7.98 0.29 7.00
C LEU A 165 6.64 0.81 6.46
N LEU A 166 5.51 0.17 6.79
CA LEU A 166 4.20 0.64 6.34
C LEU A 166 3.84 2.02 6.90
N THR A 167 4.15 2.29 8.17
CA THR A 167 3.97 3.63 8.75
C THR A 167 4.85 4.65 8.06
N ALA A 168 6.13 4.35 7.81
CA ALA A 168 7.03 5.25 7.12
C ALA A 168 6.58 5.53 5.68
N ILE A 169 6.11 4.52 4.94
CA ILE A 169 5.54 4.67 3.58
C ILE A 169 4.33 5.59 3.62
N GLY A 170 3.38 5.37 4.54
CA GLY A 170 2.20 6.23 4.67
C GLY A 170 2.55 7.69 4.99
N LEU A 171 3.42 7.93 5.97
CA LEU A 171 3.83 9.28 6.36
C LEU A 171 4.62 10.00 5.25
N THR A 172 5.55 9.30 4.61
CA THR A 172 6.34 9.87 3.50
C THR A 172 5.50 10.12 2.27
N GLY A 173 4.43 9.34 2.03
CA GLY A 173 3.46 9.59 0.96
C GLY A 173 2.75 10.94 1.14
N PHE A 174 2.22 11.21 2.33
CA PHE A 174 1.63 12.52 2.66
C PHE A 174 2.64 13.66 2.59
N LEU A 175 3.90 13.43 2.96
CA LEU A 175 4.95 14.44 2.77
C LEU A 175 5.18 14.74 1.28
N CYS A 176 5.28 13.72 0.42
CA CYS A 176 5.42 13.91 -1.03
C CYS A 176 4.26 14.73 -1.59
N GLU A 177 3.04 14.42 -1.19
CA GLU A 177 1.85 15.17 -1.57
C GLU A 177 1.86 16.61 -1.06
N ALA A 178 2.21 16.83 0.21
CA ALA A 178 2.28 18.16 0.78
C ALA A 178 3.29 19.06 0.04
N PHE A 179 4.45 18.53 -0.33
CA PHE A 179 5.44 19.23 -1.15
C PHE A 179 4.94 19.47 -2.58
N ARG A 180 4.27 18.50 -3.20
CA ARG A 180 3.64 18.66 -4.53
C ARG A 180 2.64 19.83 -4.53
N LEU A 181 1.82 19.95 -3.49
CA LEU A 181 0.80 20.99 -3.35
C LEU A 181 1.35 22.39 -3.09
N MET A 182 2.65 22.54 -2.78
CA MET A 182 3.28 23.86 -2.71
C MET A 182 3.53 24.45 -4.11
N ASP A 183 3.46 23.64 -5.17
CA ASP A 183 3.57 24.13 -6.53
C ASP A 183 2.23 24.77 -6.97
N PRO A 184 2.24 26.05 -7.40
CA PRO A 184 1.04 26.76 -7.84
C PRO A 184 0.24 26.03 -8.91
N GLN A 185 0.87 25.14 -9.68
CA GLN A 185 0.19 24.35 -10.70
C GLN A 185 -0.88 23.42 -10.11
N TYR A 186 -0.89 23.10 -8.81
CA TYR A 186 -1.89 22.23 -8.19
C TYR A 186 -2.96 23.00 -7.38
N ALA A 187 -2.96 24.34 -7.44
CA ALA A 187 -3.87 25.17 -6.65
C ALA A 187 -5.36 24.90 -6.90
N ASP A 188 -5.73 24.45 -8.11
CA ASP A 188 -7.10 24.11 -8.52
C ASP A 188 -7.62 22.79 -7.92
N VAL A 189 -6.72 21.90 -7.49
CA VAL A 189 -7.06 20.60 -6.92
C VAL A 189 -6.67 20.45 -5.44
N ALA A 190 -5.88 21.38 -4.91
CA ALA A 190 -5.31 21.28 -3.56
C ALA A 190 -6.32 20.98 -2.43
N TRP A 191 -7.54 21.51 -2.51
CA TRP A 191 -8.54 21.27 -1.47
C TRP A 191 -9.05 19.81 -1.42
N TYR A 192 -8.95 19.07 -2.53
CA TYR A 192 -9.32 17.66 -2.61
C TYR A 192 -8.30 16.75 -1.92
N SER A 193 -7.05 17.20 -1.85
CA SER A 193 -6.00 16.65 -0.98
C SER A 193 -6.02 17.34 0.39
N PHE A 194 -7.13 17.27 1.11
CA PHE A 194 -7.34 17.97 2.38
C PHE A 194 -6.26 17.72 3.45
N ALA A 195 -5.78 16.49 3.61
CA ALA A 195 -4.71 16.14 4.54
C ALA A 195 -3.34 16.61 4.03
N GLY A 196 -3.05 16.39 2.74
CA GLY A 196 -1.86 16.91 2.09
C GLY A 196 -1.77 18.44 2.16
N MET A 197 -2.89 19.14 1.96
CA MET A 197 -2.99 20.60 2.01
C MET A 197 -2.76 21.13 3.42
N ALA A 198 -3.38 20.51 4.44
CA ALA A 198 -3.14 20.86 5.84
C ALA A 198 -1.66 20.70 6.20
N LEU A 199 -1.03 19.59 5.79
CA LEU A 199 0.39 19.37 6.00
C LEU A 199 1.25 20.38 5.22
N SER A 200 0.88 20.71 3.99
CA SER A 200 1.57 21.69 3.15
C SER A 200 1.59 23.07 3.81
N GLN A 201 0.45 23.52 4.35
CA GLN A 201 0.34 24.79 5.07
C GLN A 201 1.19 24.80 6.35
N LEU A 202 1.18 23.71 7.12
CA LEU A 202 2.02 23.58 8.31
C LEU A 202 3.51 23.69 7.96
N LEU A 203 3.96 22.98 6.92
CA LEU A 203 5.35 23.02 6.47
C LEU A 203 5.75 24.44 6.00
N GLN A 204 4.89 25.09 5.21
CA GLN A 204 5.14 26.46 4.75
C GLN A 204 5.19 27.46 5.92
N SER A 205 4.34 27.29 6.93
CA SER A 205 4.37 28.13 8.14
C SER A 205 5.68 28.01 8.94
N ALA A 206 6.36 26.86 8.83
CA ALA A 206 7.67 26.61 9.41
C ALA A 206 8.84 27.07 8.51
N GLY A 207 8.56 27.77 7.40
CA GLY A 207 9.57 28.22 6.44
C GLY A 207 10.11 27.14 5.51
N ILE A 208 9.48 25.96 5.48
CA ILE A 208 9.87 24.87 4.59
C ILE A 208 9.27 25.12 3.21
N THR A 209 10.11 25.07 2.18
CA THR A 209 9.71 25.30 0.79
C THR A 209 9.61 24.00 -0.01
N SER A 210 9.10 24.08 -1.24
CA SER A 210 9.03 22.96 -2.19
C SER A 210 10.38 22.40 -2.63
N ALA A 211 11.50 23.01 -2.24
CA ALA A 211 12.86 22.59 -2.62
C ALA A 211 13.19 21.13 -2.23
N ASN A 212 12.51 20.60 -1.20
CA ASN A 212 12.73 19.23 -0.73
C ASN A 212 11.85 18.17 -1.42
N TYR A 213 11.01 18.55 -2.39
CA TYR A 213 10.08 17.64 -3.06
C TYR A 213 10.79 16.37 -3.58
N ILE A 214 11.84 16.55 -4.38
CA ILE A 214 12.57 15.44 -5.00
C ILE A 214 13.21 14.51 -3.96
N VAL A 215 13.73 15.07 -2.86
CA VAL A 215 14.35 14.30 -1.77
C VAL A 215 13.32 13.38 -1.13
N TRP A 216 12.15 13.91 -0.78
CA TRP A 216 11.09 13.11 -0.15
C TRP A 216 10.48 12.08 -1.08
N VAL A 217 10.38 12.38 -2.38
CA VAL A 217 9.99 11.41 -3.40
C VAL A 217 10.96 10.22 -3.41
N TRP A 218 12.27 10.47 -3.39
CA TRP A 218 13.27 9.39 -3.31
C TRP A 218 13.24 8.64 -1.99
N VAL A 219 13.06 9.33 -0.86
CA VAL A 219 12.90 8.68 0.45
C VAL A 219 11.71 7.74 0.43
N HIS A 220 10.55 8.21 -0.04
CA HIS A 220 9.34 7.38 -0.16
C HIS A 220 9.57 6.19 -1.10
N ALA A 221 10.16 6.42 -2.28
CA ALA A 221 10.43 5.36 -3.25
C ALA A 221 11.36 4.28 -2.70
N VAL A 222 12.47 4.66 -2.07
CA VAL A 222 13.44 3.71 -1.50
C VAL A 222 12.82 2.88 -0.38
N ILE A 223 12.07 3.50 0.54
CA ILE A 223 11.40 2.76 1.62
C ILE A 223 10.37 1.78 1.03
N SER A 224 9.60 2.20 0.03
CA SER A 224 8.64 1.36 -0.68
C SER A 224 9.32 0.17 -1.38
N PHE A 225 10.46 0.38 -2.05
CA PHE A 225 11.24 -0.68 -2.68
C PHE A 225 11.82 -1.67 -1.66
N ILE A 226 12.32 -1.17 -0.52
CA ILE A 226 12.78 -2.02 0.59
C ILE A 226 11.62 -2.88 1.10
N PHE A 227 10.43 -2.30 1.30
CA PHE A 227 9.25 -3.06 1.71
C PHE A 227 8.93 -4.18 0.72
N ILE A 228 8.84 -3.86 -0.58
CA ILE A 228 8.55 -4.83 -1.66
C ILE A 228 9.57 -5.98 -1.66
N ALA A 229 10.86 -5.66 -1.61
CA ALA A 229 11.92 -6.68 -1.60
C ALA A 229 11.86 -7.60 -0.37
N LEU A 230 11.38 -7.10 0.77
CA LEU A 230 11.25 -7.84 2.02
C LEU A 230 9.92 -8.61 2.18
N ILE A 231 8.94 -8.42 1.29
CA ILE A 231 7.64 -9.12 1.39
C ILE A 231 7.80 -10.64 1.60
N PRO A 232 8.60 -11.38 0.80
CA PRO A 232 8.64 -12.84 0.87
C PRO A 232 9.33 -13.41 2.12
N SER A 233 10.19 -12.62 2.76
CA SER A 233 10.99 -13.04 3.92
C SER A 233 10.50 -12.46 5.26
N SER A 234 9.60 -11.48 5.20
CA SER A 234 8.97 -10.82 6.34
C SER A 234 7.62 -11.44 6.69
N LYS A 235 6.95 -10.89 7.72
CA LYS A 235 5.58 -11.28 8.03
C LYS A 235 4.58 -10.82 6.97
N ALA A 236 4.91 -9.87 6.11
CA ALA A 236 4.03 -9.41 5.03
C ALA A 236 3.70 -10.52 4.00
N TRP A 237 4.46 -11.63 3.99
CA TRP A 237 4.14 -12.81 3.20
C TRP A 237 2.71 -13.34 3.40
N HIS A 238 2.12 -13.11 4.57
CA HIS A 238 0.73 -13.50 4.88
C HIS A 238 -0.31 -12.91 3.91
N ILE A 239 0.00 -11.79 3.23
CA ILE A 239 -0.86 -11.17 2.21
C ILE A 239 -1.20 -12.17 1.09
N PHE A 240 -0.30 -13.12 0.79
CA PHE A 240 -0.55 -14.16 -0.21
C PHE A 240 -1.00 -15.48 0.42
N VAL A 241 -0.36 -15.89 1.51
CA VAL A 241 -0.57 -17.23 2.08
C VAL A 241 -1.89 -17.35 2.81
N SER A 242 -2.25 -16.35 3.63
CA SER A 242 -3.46 -16.42 4.44
C SER A 242 -4.73 -16.54 3.59
N PRO A 243 -4.92 -15.76 2.49
CA PRO A 243 -6.06 -15.97 1.60
C PRO A 243 -6.18 -17.40 1.07
N ILE A 244 -5.05 -18.00 0.66
CA ILE A 244 -5.02 -19.37 0.13
C ILE A 244 -5.40 -20.37 1.22
N GLU A 245 -4.80 -20.25 2.41
CA GLU A 245 -5.09 -21.13 3.54
C GLU A 245 -6.57 -21.08 3.95
N ILE A 246 -7.14 -19.87 4.05
CA ILE A 246 -8.53 -19.64 4.44
C ILE A 246 -9.50 -20.33 3.47
N VAL A 247 -9.31 -20.14 2.16
CA VAL A 247 -10.24 -20.71 1.17
C VAL A 247 -10.09 -22.22 1.03
N LEU A 248 -8.88 -22.76 1.24
CA LEU A 248 -8.65 -24.21 1.25
C LEU A 248 -9.30 -24.86 2.47
N ASP A 249 -9.11 -24.29 3.66
CA ASP A 249 -9.76 -24.77 4.89
C ASP A 249 -11.30 -24.69 4.80
N ALA A 250 -11.84 -23.63 4.20
CA ALA A 250 -13.27 -23.52 3.93
C ALA A 250 -13.77 -24.60 2.96
N SER A 251 -12.98 -24.94 1.94
CA SER A 251 -13.29 -26.02 1.01
C SER A 251 -13.27 -27.40 1.66
N GLU A 252 -12.44 -27.62 2.68
CA GLU A 252 -12.30 -28.91 3.36
C GLU A 252 -13.42 -29.15 4.38
N ARG A 253 -14.00 -28.08 4.93
CA ARG A 253 -15.08 -28.14 5.92
C ARG A 253 -16.49 -28.24 5.32
N ALA A 254 -16.65 -28.04 4.02
CA ALA A 254 -17.93 -27.86 3.35
C ALA A 254 -18.33 -29.08 2.50
#